data_AF-A0A848LU25-F1
#
_entry.id   AF-A0A848LU25-F1
#
_cell.length_a   1.000
_cell.length_b   1.000
_cell.length_c   1.000
_cell.angle_alpha   90.00
_cell.angle_beta   90.00
_cell.angle_gamma   90.00
#
_symmetry.space_group_name_H-M   'P 1'
#
loop_
_entity.id
_entity.type
_entity.pdbx_description
1 polymer ?
#
loop_
_entity_poly.entity_id
_entity_poly.type
_entity_poly.pdbx_seq_one_letter_code
_entity_poly.pdbx_strand_id
1 'polypeptide(L)'
;MTVRAVQVAAAGKAWAELEESERLGIEAILVECARWADAEVNQREFGGRGPTKAECAEQVAGTAETPVTRGMRLGSAKHARAMQCVEEKLGAAYPGRFSQNQRYRLHPETRQLERITHEKELEMLRKGGGDLLGSVVPDVIIHTGNPLQVQWVYDFKFPCPEDNPTSWRRYPHGNPLKALHQGDAYHKVFGLQPSRVTPQGALQ
;
A
#
# COMPACT_ATOMS: atom_id res chain seq x y z
N MET A 1 4.51 0.43 55.14
CA MET A 1 5.16 -0.02 53.90
C MET A 1 4.40 0.58 52.74
N THR A 2 4.94 1.62 52.11
CA THR A 2 4.28 2.35 51.02
C THR A 2 4.80 1.78 49.70
N VAL A 3 3.97 1.02 49.00
CA VAL A 3 4.30 0.50 47.67
C VAL A 3 4.27 1.67 46.70
N ARG A 4 5.44 2.11 46.22
CA ARG A 4 5.52 3.07 45.12
C ARG A 4 5.06 2.36 43.85
N ALA A 5 3.95 2.85 43.27
CA ALA A 5 3.57 2.51 41.92
C ALA A 5 4.66 3.01 40.96
N VAL A 6 5.37 2.09 40.33
CA VAL A 6 6.27 2.42 39.22
C VAL A 6 5.38 2.68 38.01
N GLN A 7 5.25 3.95 37.62
CA GLN A 7 4.66 4.31 36.34
C GLN A 7 5.61 3.82 35.25
N VAL A 8 5.22 2.75 34.56
CA VAL A 8 5.86 2.35 33.30
C VAL A 8 5.41 3.36 32.26
N ALA A 9 6.25 4.36 31.99
CA ALA A 9 6.08 5.20 30.82
C ALA A 9 6.17 4.31 29.57
N ALA A 10 5.11 4.29 28.76
CA ALA A 10 5.19 3.72 27.43
C ALA A 10 6.33 4.42 26.68
N ALA A 11 7.35 3.67 26.26
CA ALA A 11 8.43 4.20 25.44
C ALA A 11 7.81 4.70 24.13
N GLY A 12 7.63 6.03 24.04
CA GLY A 12 7.34 6.68 22.77
C GLY A 12 8.42 6.35 21.75
N LYS A 13 8.07 6.33 20.47
CA LYS A 13 8.99 6.13 19.35
C LYS A 13 10.07 7.23 19.35
N ALA A 14 11.17 7.04 20.08
CA ALA A 14 12.30 7.96 20.10
C ALA A 14 13.29 7.61 19.00
N TRP A 15 12.84 7.71 17.75
CA TRP A 15 13.67 7.51 16.55
C TRP A 15 13.56 8.78 15.71
N ALA A 16 14.62 9.13 14.97
CA ALA A 16 14.60 10.31 14.11
C ALA A 16 13.46 10.18 13.09
N GLU A 17 12.45 11.02 13.23
CA GLU A 17 11.39 11.16 12.25
C GLU A 17 11.98 11.80 10.98
N LEU A 18 11.55 11.31 9.81
CA LEU A 18 11.86 11.94 8.54
C LEU A 18 11.22 13.33 8.49
N GLU A 19 11.95 14.29 7.96
CA GLU A 19 11.48 15.67 7.82
C GLU A 19 10.34 15.77 6.80
N GLU A 20 9.49 16.79 6.93
CA GLU A 20 8.40 17.05 5.97
C GLU A 20 8.94 17.23 4.54
N SER A 21 10.12 17.82 4.39
CA SER A 21 10.78 17.96 3.09
C SER A 21 11.16 16.61 2.46
N GLU A 22 11.54 15.62 3.27
CA GLU A 22 11.79 14.26 2.80
C GLU A 22 10.48 13.60 2.36
N ARG A 23 9.36 13.85 3.07
CA ARG A 23 8.04 13.36 2.67
C ARG A 23 7.66 13.83 1.28
N LEU A 24 7.77 15.14 1.04
CA LEU A 24 7.45 15.74 -0.25
C LEU A 24 8.36 15.23 -1.37
N GLY A 25 9.64 15.01 -1.09
CA GLY A 25 10.58 14.39 -2.02
C GLY A 25 10.19 12.95 -2.40
N ILE A 26 9.83 12.14 -1.41
CA ILE A 26 9.35 10.77 -1.64
C ILE A 26 8.05 10.78 -2.42
N GLU A 27 7.07 11.60 -2.03
CA GLU A 27 5.78 11.68 -2.72
C GLU A 27 5.94 12.15 -4.17
N ALA A 28 6.86 13.08 -4.44
CA ALA A 28 7.19 13.48 -5.81
C ALA A 28 7.72 12.30 -6.64
N ILE A 29 8.61 11.48 -6.08
CA ILE A 29 9.11 10.26 -6.75
C ILE A 29 7.97 9.26 -6.99
N LEU A 30 7.13 9.02 -5.99
CA LEU A 30 6.01 8.08 -6.13
C LEU A 30 5.02 8.54 -7.20
N VAL A 31 4.65 9.82 -7.22
CA VAL A 31 3.77 10.41 -8.23
C VAL A 31 4.40 10.37 -9.62
N GLU A 32 5.71 10.62 -9.73
CA GLU A 32 6.43 10.47 -10.99
C GLU A 32 6.34 9.03 -11.52
N CYS A 33 6.54 8.03 -10.66
CA CYS A 33 6.39 6.63 -11.02
C CYS A 33 4.96 6.26 -11.42
N ALA A 34 3.94 6.80 -10.74
CA ALA A 34 2.55 6.61 -11.14
C ALA A 34 2.28 7.20 -12.54
N ARG A 35 2.74 8.43 -12.81
CA ARG A 35 2.57 9.09 -14.11
C ARG A 35 3.26 8.33 -15.23
N TRP A 36 4.51 7.91 -15.02
CA TRP A 36 5.26 7.16 -15.99
C TRP A 36 4.58 5.82 -16.31
N ALA A 37 4.17 5.07 -15.28
CA ALA A 37 3.48 3.81 -15.46
C ALA A 37 2.14 3.95 -16.19
N ASP A 38 1.37 4.99 -15.85
CA ASP A 38 0.10 5.30 -16.52
C ASP A 38 0.31 5.59 -18.01
N ALA A 39 1.25 6.50 -18.32
CA ALA A 39 1.60 6.88 -19.68
C ALA A 39 2.13 5.69 -20.49
N GLU A 40 3.04 4.90 -19.92
CA GLU A 40 3.63 3.75 -20.61
C GLU A 40 2.58 2.69 -20.97
N VAL A 41 1.70 2.34 -20.03
CA VAL A 41 0.65 1.34 -20.28
C VAL A 41 -0.36 1.89 -21.29
N ASN A 42 -0.81 3.13 -21.16
CA ASN A 42 -1.74 3.74 -22.11
C ASN A 42 -1.12 3.89 -23.51
N GLN A 43 0.19 4.13 -23.62
CA GLN A 43 0.91 4.14 -24.89
C GLN A 43 0.80 2.79 -25.61
N ARG A 44 1.00 1.70 -24.88
CA ARG A 44 0.98 0.33 -25.44
C ARG A 44 -0.42 -0.14 -25.80
N GLU A 45 -1.39 0.14 -24.94
CA GLU A 45 -2.75 -0.40 -25.07
C GLU A 45 -3.65 0.46 -25.96
N PHE A 46 -3.41 1.78 -26.00
CA PHE A 46 -4.31 2.74 -26.63
C PHE A 46 -3.59 3.78 -27.51
N GLY A 47 -2.29 3.66 -27.74
CA GLY A 47 -1.54 4.64 -28.54
C GLY A 47 -1.41 6.01 -27.86
N GLY A 48 -1.45 6.05 -26.53
CA GLY A 48 -1.16 7.24 -25.73
C GLY A 48 -2.40 7.96 -25.18
N ARG A 49 -3.61 7.61 -25.66
CA ARG A 49 -4.85 8.11 -25.05
C ARG A 49 -5.18 7.35 -23.76
N GLY A 50 -5.91 7.99 -22.86
CA GLY A 50 -6.55 7.30 -21.75
C GLY A 50 -7.68 6.36 -22.21
N PRO A 51 -7.98 5.31 -21.43
CA PRO A 51 -9.13 4.44 -21.68
C PRO A 51 -10.44 5.18 -21.40
N THR A 52 -11.50 4.82 -22.12
CA THR A 52 -12.88 5.30 -21.88
C THR A 52 -13.59 4.48 -20.81
N LYS A 53 -14.72 4.98 -20.29
CA LYS A 53 -15.58 4.25 -19.33
C LYS A 53 -16.01 2.89 -19.85
N ALA A 54 -16.41 2.80 -21.12
CA ALA A 54 -16.83 1.55 -21.74
C ALA A 54 -15.68 0.55 -21.84
N GLU A 55 -14.49 1.00 -22.24
CA GLU A 55 -13.30 0.15 -22.31
C GLU A 55 -12.89 -0.35 -20.92
N CYS A 56 -12.90 0.50 -19.91
CA CYS A 56 -12.58 0.10 -18.54
C CYS A 56 -13.55 -0.96 -17.98
N ALA A 57 -14.83 -0.88 -18.35
CA ALA A 57 -15.89 -1.78 -17.88
C ALA A 57 -15.95 -3.10 -18.65
N GLU A 58 -15.29 -3.20 -19.81
CA GLU A 58 -15.26 -4.41 -20.63
C GLU A 58 -14.77 -5.61 -19.82
N GLN A 59 -15.54 -6.69 -19.78
CA GLN A 59 -15.11 -7.95 -19.18
C GLN A 59 -14.17 -8.68 -20.13
N VAL A 60 -12.93 -8.91 -19.69
CA VAL A 60 -11.86 -9.51 -20.49
C VAL A 60 -11.43 -10.90 -19.99
N ALA A 61 -11.94 -11.34 -18.84
CA ALA A 61 -11.83 -12.69 -18.29
C ALA A 61 -12.78 -12.88 -17.09
N GLY A 62 -12.70 -14.04 -16.44
CA GLY A 62 -13.50 -14.37 -15.25
C GLY A 62 -14.91 -14.85 -15.60
N THR A 63 -15.71 -15.10 -14.56
CA THR A 63 -17.12 -15.49 -14.70
C THR A 63 -18.03 -14.27 -14.52
N ALA A 64 -19.35 -14.45 -14.66
CA ALA A 64 -20.30 -13.38 -14.37
C ALA A 64 -20.27 -12.96 -12.88
N GLU A 65 -19.99 -13.91 -11.98
CA GLU A 65 -19.90 -13.70 -10.53
C GLU A 65 -18.55 -13.08 -10.12
N THR A 66 -17.50 -13.35 -10.89
CA THR A 66 -16.13 -12.88 -10.62
C THR A 66 -15.50 -12.27 -11.88
N PRO A 67 -16.09 -11.19 -12.43
CA PRO A 67 -15.63 -10.62 -13.68
C PRO A 67 -14.25 -9.97 -13.50
N VAL A 68 -13.36 -10.21 -14.46
CA VAL A 68 -12.11 -9.46 -14.59
C VAL A 68 -12.33 -8.43 -15.68
N THR A 69 -12.43 -7.16 -15.29
CA THR A 69 -12.59 -6.06 -16.24
C THR A 69 -11.26 -5.62 -16.83
N ARG A 70 -11.28 -4.98 -18.00
CA ARG A 70 -10.09 -4.38 -18.61
C ARG A 70 -9.47 -3.34 -17.68
N GLY A 71 -10.29 -2.55 -16.98
CA GLY A 71 -9.82 -1.60 -15.98
C GLY A 71 -9.00 -2.26 -14.86
N MET A 72 -9.39 -3.45 -14.40
CA MET A 72 -8.59 -4.22 -13.43
C MET A 72 -7.24 -4.63 -14.01
N ARG A 73 -7.21 -5.14 -15.25
CA ARG A 73 -5.95 -5.51 -15.91
C ARG A 73 -5.02 -4.31 -16.13
N LEU A 74 -5.56 -3.18 -16.59
CA LEU A 74 -4.81 -1.94 -16.78
C LEU A 74 -4.26 -1.45 -15.45
N GLY A 75 -5.07 -1.44 -14.39
CA GLY A 75 -4.63 -1.07 -13.04
C GLY A 75 -3.50 -1.96 -12.54
N SER A 76 -3.60 -3.28 -12.71
CA SER A 76 -2.52 -4.22 -12.35
C SER A 76 -1.24 -4.02 -13.17
N ALA A 77 -1.37 -3.75 -14.49
CA ALA A 77 -0.22 -3.49 -15.33
C ALA A 77 0.50 -2.19 -14.94
N LYS A 78 -0.26 -1.12 -14.69
CA LYS A 78 0.26 0.18 -14.21
C LYS A 78 0.91 0.05 -12.84
N HIS A 79 0.28 -0.66 -11.91
CA HIS A 79 0.86 -0.96 -10.60
C HIS A 79 2.21 -1.67 -10.73
N ALA A 80 2.30 -2.75 -11.51
CA ALA A 80 3.55 -3.48 -11.70
C ALA A 80 4.67 -2.59 -12.27
N ARG A 81 4.35 -1.67 -13.20
CA ARG A 81 5.31 -0.71 -13.74
C ARG A 81 5.71 0.35 -12.72
N ALA A 82 4.77 0.89 -11.96
CA ALA A 82 5.07 1.87 -10.93
C ALA A 82 6.03 1.27 -9.88
N MET A 83 5.82 0.01 -9.47
CA MET A 83 6.70 -0.66 -8.51
C MET A 83 8.13 -0.86 -9.05
N GLN A 84 8.30 -1.12 -10.35
CA GLN A 84 9.64 -1.16 -10.96
C GLN A 84 10.34 0.19 -10.89
N CYS A 85 9.63 1.28 -11.23
CA CYS A 85 10.14 2.64 -11.13
C CYS A 85 10.47 3.02 -9.67
N VAL A 86 9.64 2.60 -8.71
CA VAL A 86 9.86 2.85 -7.29
C VAL A 86 11.14 2.17 -6.81
N GLU A 87 11.36 0.90 -7.19
CA GLU A 87 12.60 0.19 -6.83
C GLU A 87 13.84 0.97 -7.28
N GLU A 88 13.83 1.44 -8.54
CA GLU A 88 14.96 2.17 -9.11
C GLU A 88 15.16 3.54 -8.42
N LYS A 89 14.11 4.37 -8.38
CA LYS A 89 14.24 5.76 -7.92
C LYS A 89 14.35 5.88 -6.40
N LEU A 90 13.52 5.17 -5.64
CA LEU A 90 13.68 5.17 -4.18
C LEU A 90 14.90 4.35 -3.75
N GLY A 91 15.27 3.30 -4.48
CA GLY A 91 16.53 2.57 -4.25
C GLY A 91 17.75 3.47 -4.32
N ALA A 92 17.80 4.36 -5.32
CA ALA A 92 18.87 5.34 -5.46
C ALA A 92 18.80 6.48 -4.43
N ALA A 93 17.63 7.04 -4.17
CA ALA A 93 17.47 8.22 -3.32
C ALA A 93 17.42 7.92 -1.81
N TYR A 94 16.85 6.77 -1.43
CA TYR A 94 16.59 6.38 -0.03
C TYR A 94 16.96 4.90 0.21
N PRO A 95 18.22 4.50 -0.04
CA PRO A 95 18.64 3.11 0.02
C PRO A 95 18.36 2.48 1.39
N GLY A 96 17.68 1.33 1.40
CA GLY A 96 17.36 0.57 2.61
C GLY A 96 16.34 1.21 3.55
N ARG A 97 15.66 2.29 3.14
CA ARG A 97 14.65 3.01 3.96
C ARG A 97 13.21 2.81 3.50
N PHE A 98 12.98 1.89 2.57
CA PHE A 98 11.64 1.53 2.11
C PHE A 98 11.47 0.04 1.91
N SER A 99 10.22 -0.40 1.90
CA SER A 99 9.83 -1.77 1.58
C SER A 99 8.66 -1.74 0.60
N GLN A 100 8.72 -2.62 -0.40
CA GLN A 100 7.66 -2.78 -1.41
C GLN A 100 6.84 -4.03 -1.16
N ASN A 101 5.51 -3.93 -1.27
CA ASN A 101 4.57 -5.05 -1.11
C ASN A 101 4.84 -5.88 0.16
N GLN A 102 5.33 -5.24 1.22
CA GLN A 102 5.71 -5.93 2.45
C GLN A 102 4.47 -6.18 3.30
N ARG A 103 4.27 -7.44 3.69
CA ARG A 103 3.16 -7.84 4.55
C ARG A 103 3.45 -7.56 6.02
N TYR A 104 2.46 -7.00 6.71
CA TYR A 104 2.49 -6.72 8.13
C TYR A 104 1.26 -7.25 8.87
N ARG A 105 1.43 -7.56 10.15
CA ARG A 105 0.37 -7.90 11.08
C ARG A 105 0.55 -7.12 12.37
N LEU A 106 -0.53 -6.57 12.90
CA LEU A 106 -0.55 -6.06 14.27
C LEU A 106 -1.15 -7.14 15.17
N HIS A 107 -0.38 -7.63 16.15
CA HIS A 107 -0.89 -8.56 17.15
C HIS A 107 -1.83 -7.80 18.10
N PRO A 108 -3.12 -8.20 18.23
CA PRO A 108 -4.09 -7.43 18.99
C PRO A 108 -3.76 -7.37 20.48
N GLU A 109 -3.29 -8.49 21.06
CA GLU A 109 -2.99 -8.61 22.49
C GLU A 109 -1.75 -7.81 22.91
N THR A 110 -0.68 -7.91 22.12
CA THR A 110 0.62 -7.30 22.47
C THR A 110 0.80 -5.92 21.84
N ARG A 111 -0.06 -5.54 20.88
CA ARG A 111 0.09 -4.37 20.01
C ARG A 111 1.43 -4.36 19.26
N GLN A 112 2.08 -5.51 19.13
CA GLN A 112 3.35 -5.64 18.43
C GLN A 112 3.11 -5.71 16.93
N LEU A 113 3.85 -4.88 16.17
CA LEU A 113 3.89 -4.98 14.72
C LEU A 113 4.85 -6.10 14.31
N GLU A 114 4.33 -7.05 13.55
CA GLU A 114 5.08 -8.13 12.92
C GLU A 114 5.24 -7.84 11.43
N ARG A 115 6.47 -7.98 10.94
CA ARG A 115 6.77 -8.11 9.52
C ARG A 115 6.68 -9.60 9.15
N ILE A 116 5.76 -9.95 8.26
CA ILE A 116 5.65 -11.33 7.74
C ILE A 116 6.60 -11.46 6.55
N THR A 117 7.65 -12.28 6.66
CA THR A 117 8.59 -12.49 5.55
C THR A 117 7.93 -13.26 4.41
N HIS A 118 8.53 -13.18 3.22
CA HIS A 118 8.01 -13.88 2.05
C HIS A 118 7.96 -15.40 2.27
N GLU A 119 8.97 -15.98 2.93
CA GLU A 119 9.02 -17.41 3.24
C GLU A 119 7.86 -17.81 4.16
N LYS A 120 7.59 -17.01 5.20
CA LYS A 120 6.48 -17.24 6.13
C LYS A 120 5.13 -17.07 5.45
N GLU A 121 4.99 -16.07 4.57
CA GLU A 121 3.79 -15.88 3.76
C GLU A 121 3.53 -17.10 2.87
N LEU A 122 4.54 -17.61 2.16
CA LEU A 122 4.42 -18.80 1.31
C LEU A 122 4.03 -20.04 2.13
N GLU A 123 4.59 -20.21 3.33
CA GLU A 123 4.21 -21.30 4.24
C GLU A 123 2.72 -21.21 4.63
N MET A 124 2.25 -20.01 5.01
CA MET A 124 0.85 -19.77 5.37
C MET A 124 -0.08 -20.00 4.17
N LEU A 125 0.31 -19.57 2.96
CA LEU A 125 -0.44 -19.81 1.73
C LEU A 125 -0.57 -21.31 1.42
N ARG A 126 0.51 -22.09 1.58
CA ARG A 126 0.47 -23.55 1.41
C ARG A 126 -0.49 -24.23 2.40
N LYS A 127 -0.72 -23.62 3.56
CA LYS A 127 -1.69 -24.07 4.59
C LYS A 127 -3.12 -23.53 4.34
N GLY A 128 -3.37 -22.90 3.20
CA GLY A 128 -4.69 -22.38 2.82
C GLY A 128 -4.92 -20.89 3.13
N GLY A 129 -3.89 -20.17 3.60
CA GLY A 129 -3.91 -18.70 3.72
C GLY A 129 -4.75 -18.13 4.86
N GLY A 130 -5.45 -18.97 5.64
CA GLY A 130 -6.19 -18.53 6.83
C GLY A 130 -5.29 -17.77 7.83
N ASP A 131 -4.05 -18.21 7.97
CA ASP A 131 -3.02 -17.58 8.81
C ASP A 131 -2.56 -16.20 8.30
N LEU A 132 -3.03 -15.72 7.14
CA LEU A 132 -2.79 -14.36 6.63
C LEU A 132 -3.96 -13.41 6.91
N LEU A 133 -5.08 -13.92 7.42
CA LEU A 133 -6.19 -13.10 7.84
C LEU A 133 -5.74 -12.06 8.88
N GLY A 134 -6.24 -10.84 8.74
CA GLY A 134 -5.86 -9.73 9.60
C GLY A 134 -4.47 -9.15 9.36
N SER A 135 -3.79 -9.53 8.28
CA SER A 135 -2.58 -8.84 7.80
C SER A 135 -2.91 -7.83 6.70
N VAL A 136 -1.99 -6.89 6.46
CA VAL A 136 -2.08 -5.86 5.42
C VAL A 136 -0.85 -5.87 4.54
N VAL A 137 -0.99 -5.41 3.30
CA VAL A 137 0.10 -5.28 2.32
C VAL A 137 -0.03 -3.92 1.62
N PRO A 138 0.58 -2.86 2.16
CA PRO A 138 0.73 -1.60 1.44
C PRO A 138 1.71 -1.76 0.28
N ASP A 139 1.55 -0.92 -0.75
CA ASP A 139 2.45 -0.96 -1.90
C ASP A 139 3.84 -0.48 -1.51
N VAL A 140 3.93 0.65 -0.79
CA VAL A 140 5.21 1.20 -0.33
C VAL A 140 5.13 1.62 1.14
N ILE A 141 6.10 1.15 1.92
CA ILE A 141 6.33 1.58 3.30
C ILE A 141 7.64 2.36 3.35
N ILE A 142 7.62 3.52 3.98
CA ILE A 142 8.83 4.25 4.36
C ILE A 142 9.13 4.02 5.84
N HIS A 143 10.37 3.70 6.16
CA HIS A 143 10.81 3.39 7.52
C HIS A 143 12.20 3.97 7.82
N THR A 144 12.61 3.97 9.08
CA THR A 144 13.88 4.56 9.56
C THR A 144 15.16 3.81 9.11
N GLY A 145 15.02 2.77 8.28
CA GLY A 145 16.02 1.72 8.08
C GLY A 145 15.70 0.43 8.86
N ASN A 146 14.87 0.51 9.90
CA ASN A 146 14.24 -0.66 10.52
C ASN A 146 12.81 -0.84 9.99
N PRO A 147 12.47 -1.93 9.29
CA PRO A 147 11.12 -2.14 8.71
C PRO A 147 9.95 -2.15 9.70
N LEU A 148 10.20 -2.24 11.01
CA LEU A 148 9.17 -2.15 12.05
C LEU A 148 8.97 -0.72 12.58
N GLN A 149 9.85 0.20 12.23
CA GLN A 149 9.76 1.63 12.54
C GLN A 149 9.20 2.39 11.33
N VAL A 150 7.94 2.07 11.01
CA VAL A 150 7.19 2.68 9.91
C VAL A 150 6.92 4.16 10.18
N GLN A 151 7.13 4.97 9.14
CA GLN A 151 6.92 6.42 9.15
C GLN A 151 5.79 6.84 8.21
N TRP A 152 5.75 6.29 6.99
CA TRP A 152 4.69 6.57 6.00
C TRP A 152 4.25 5.33 5.26
N VAL A 153 2.99 5.34 4.83
CA VAL A 153 2.30 4.21 4.20
C VAL A 153 1.64 4.70 2.91
N TYR A 154 2.01 4.12 1.77
CA TYR A 154 1.51 4.52 0.46
C TYR A 154 0.90 3.32 -0.30
N ASP A 155 -0.13 3.61 -1.10
CA ASP A 155 -0.82 2.63 -1.95
C ASP A 155 -1.20 3.29 -3.29
N PHE A 156 -0.77 2.71 -4.39
CA PHE A 156 -1.04 3.22 -5.73
C PHE A 156 -2.49 2.96 -6.14
N LYS A 157 -3.13 3.98 -6.70
CA LYS A 157 -4.46 3.91 -7.29
C LYS A 157 -4.43 4.44 -8.71
N PHE A 158 -4.76 3.57 -9.66
CA PHE A 158 -4.91 3.90 -11.08
C PHE A 158 -6.40 3.88 -11.46
N PRO A 159 -7.10 5.02 -11.37
CA PRO A 159 -8.49 5.09 -11.80
C PRO A 159 -8.62 4.81 -13.30
N CYS A 160 -9.74 4.23 -13.69
CA CYS A 160 -10.06 3.91 -15.09
C CYS A 160 -11.53 4.25 -15.34
N PRO A 161 -11.84 5.27 -16.16
CA PRO A 161 -10.93 6.28 -16.75
C PRO A 161 -10.27 7.20 -15.71
N GLU A 162 -9.37 8.06 -16.18
CA GLU A 162 -8.58 8.97 -15.32
C GLU A 162 -9.43 9.95 -14.50
N ASP A 163 -10.60 10.37 -14.99
CA ASP A 163 -11.54 11.26 -14.29
C ASP A 163 -12.32 10.56 -13.16
N ASN A 164 -12.18 9.24 -13.01
CA ASN A 164 -12.86 8.54 -11.92
C ASN A 164 -12.24 8.90 -10.57
N PRO A 165 -13.06 9.11 -9.53
CA PRO A 165 -12.56 9.34 -8.19
C PRO A 165 -11.78 8.13 -7.72
N THR A 166 -10.59 8.35 -7.16
CA THR A 166 -9.88 7.29 -6.47
C THR A 166 -10.52 7.05 -5.12
N SER A 167 -10.60 5.79 -4.70
CA SER A 167 -11.13 5.42 -3.39
C SER A 167 -10.35 4.25 -2.81
N TRP A 168 -10.37 4.14 -1.47
CA TRP A 168 -9.86 2.96 -0.79
C TRP A 168 -10.77 1.77 -1.05
N ARG A 169 -10.18 0.59 -1.30
CA ARG A 169 -10.96 -0.64 -1.51
C ARG A 169 -11.80 -0.92 -0.26
N ARG A 170 -13.09 -1.17 -0.44
CA ARG A 170 -13.98 -1.62 0.64
C ARG A 170 -13.67 -3.08 1.00
N TYR A 171 -13.57 -3.36 2.29
CA TYR A 171 -13.41 -4.72 2.79
C TYR A 171 -14.78 -5.39 2.99
N PRO A 172 -14.84 -6.73 2.86
CA PRO A 172 -16.04 -7.47 3.20
C PRO A 172 -16.40 -7.29 4.68
N HIS A 173 -17.69 -7.36 4.98
CA HIS A 173 -18.18 -7.36 6.36
C HIS A 173 -17.59 -8.53 7.15
N GLY A 174 -17.32 -8.30 8.44
CA GLY A 174 -16.75 -9.32 9.33
C GLY A 174 -15.24 -9.58 9.13
N ASN A 175 -14.53 -8.75 8.36
CA ASN A 175 -13.08 -8.90 8.24
C ASN A 175 -12.37 -8.81 9.61
N PRO A 176 -11.26 -9.55 9.83
CA PRO A 176 -10.57 -9.62 11.13
C PRO A 176 -10.11 -8.28 11.69
N LEU A 177 -9.79 -7.30 10.83
CA LEU A 177 -9.36 -5.96 11.24
C LEU A 177 -10.54 -5.05 11.62
N LYS A 178 -11.79 -5.50 11.40
CA LYS A 178 -13.02 -4.73 11.57
C LYS A 178 -12.94 -3.37 10.85
N ALA A 179 -12.22 -3.32 9.74
CA ALA A 179 -11.98 -2.11 8.94
C ALA A 179 -13.02 -2.02 7.82
N LEU A 180 -13.53 -0.84 7.53
CA LEU A 180 -14.50 -0.69 6.43
C LEU A 180 -13.77 -0.59 5.09
N HIS A 181 -12.67 0.17 5.06
CA HIS A 181 -11.82 0.33 3.88
C HIS A 181 -10.37 -0.08 4.15
N GLN A 182 -9.63 -0.33 3.08
CA GLN A 182 -8.19 -0.63 3.10
C GLN A 182 -7.38 0.45 3.83
N GLY A 183 -7.69 1.74 3.63
CA GLY A 183 -7.05 2.84 4.36
C GLY A 183 -7.23 2.73 5.87
N ASP A 184 -8.45 2.40 6.34
CA ASP A 184 -8.73 2.18 7.76
C ASP A 184 -7.91 1.01 8.32
N ALA A 185 -7.72 -0.05 7.52
CA ALA A 185 -6.92 -1.20 7.89
C ALA A 185 -5.45 -0.81 8.09
N TYR A 186 -4.88 -0.03 7.17
CA TYR A 186 -3.52 0.50 7.31
C TYR A 186 -3.40 1.42 8.53
N HIS A 187 -4.34 2.34 8.72
CA HIS A 187 -4.36 3.22 9.88
C HIS A 187 -4.37 2.44 11.20
N LYS A 188 -5.21 1.40 11.31
CA LYS A 188 -5.27 0.55 12.50
C LYS A 188 -3.97 -0.22 12.75
N VAL A 189 -3.29 -0.69 11.71
CA VAL A 189 -2.06 -1.49 11.82
C VAL A 189 -0.87 -0.62 12.17
N PHE A 190 -0.71 0.54 11.52
CA PHE A 190 0.50 1.36 11.65
C PHE A 190 0.34 2.55 12.61
N GLY A 191 -0.90 2.96 12.92
CA GLY A 191 -1.19 4.17 13.69
C GLY A 191 -0.87 5.46 12.93
N LEU A 192 -0.85 5.41 11.61
CA LEU A 192 -0.47 6.49 10.70
C LEU A 192 -1.58 6.75 9.69
N GLN A 193 -1.67 7.95 9.13
CA GLN A 193 -2.57 8.19 8.00
C GLN A 193 -1.92 7.69 6.71
N PRO A 194 -2.49 6.67 6.04
CA PRO A 194 -1.97 6.21 4.76
C PRO A 194 -2.34 7.18 3.64
N SER A 195 -1.52 7.24 2.59
CA SER A 195 -1.80 8.05 1.40
C SER A 195 -2.01 7.18 0.17
N ARG A 196 -2.95 7.56 -0.67
CA ARG A 196 -3.11 7.05 -2.03
C ARG A 196 -2.18 7.83 -2.95
N VAL A 197 -1.47 7.14 -3.81
CA VAL A 197 -0.67 7.77 -4.87
C VAL A 197 -1.36 7.54 -6.21
N THR A 198 -1.62 8.61 -6.93
CA THR A 198 -2.24 8.59 -8.26
C THR A 198 -1.34 9.35 -9.24
N PRO A 199 -1.57 9.22 -10.56
CA PRO A 199 -0.88 10.07 -11.54
C PRO A 199 -1.13 11.57 -11.33
N GLN A 200 -2.21 11.95 -10.65
CA GLN A 200 -2.55 13.35 -10.37
C GLN A 200 -1.85 13.87 -9.11
N GLY A 201 -1.59 13.01 -8.12
CA GLY A 201 -0.87 13.38 -6.89
C GLY A 201 -0.98 12.36 -5.76
N ALA A 202 -0.36 12.68 -4.62
CA ALA A 202 -0.55 11.97 -3.37
C ALA A 202 -1.74 12.56 -2.60
N LEU A 203 -2.62 11.70 -2.10
CA LEU A 203 -3.88 12.06 -1.45
C LEU A 203 -4.02 11.25 -0.15
N GLN A 204 -4.24 11.94 0.97
CA GLN A 204 -4.59 11.28 2.23
C GLN A 204 -6.03 10.72 2.19
#